data_AF-A0A316BA50-F1
#
_entry.id   AF-A0A316BA50-F1
#
_cell.length_a   1.000
_cell.length_b   1.000
_cell.length_c   1.000
_cell.angle_alpha   90.00
_cell.angle_beta   90.00
_cell.angle_gamma   90.00
#
_symmetry.space_group_name_H-M   'P 1'
#
loop_
_entity.id
_entity.type
_entity.pdbx_description
1 polymer ?
#
loop_
_entity_poly.entity_id
_entity_poly.type
_entity_poly.pdbx_seq_one_letter_code
_entity_poly.pdbx_strand_id
1 'polypeptide(L)'
;MEYQGLEYSREYEMLIFYIGDHIGTRRVDFFVEEKVMVELKAVVQLEDIPIAQAINYLEAYGLDIGLLINFGTTSLEFKRVSKPKTIKLKSRRHFTIIAISIILKIIV
;
A
#
# COMPACT_ATOMS: atom_id res chain seq x y z
N MET A 1 2.22 1.29 -19.58
CA MET A 1 1.87 2.62 -19.04
C MET A 1 2.24 3.70 -20.02
N GLU A 2 3.47 3.73 -20.53
CA GLU A 2 3.90 4.64 -21.61
C GLU A 2 3.02 4.59 -22.87
N TYR A 3 2.76 3.39 -23.42
CA TYR A 3 1.85 3.21 -24.56
C TYR A 3 0.37 3.56 -24.29
N GLN A 4 0.01 3.80 -23.03
CA GLN A 4 -1.33 4.22 -22.63
C GLN A 4 -1.36 5.68 -22.20
N GLY A 5 -0.23 6.40 -22.29
CA GLY A 5 -0.10 7.79 -21.88
C GLY A 5 -0.26 8.02 -20.38
N LEU A 6 -0.02 7.01 -19.55
CA LEU A 6 -0.11 7.11 -18.08
C LEU A 6 1.24 7.50 -17.48
N GLU A 7 1.24 8.50 -16.61
CA GLU A 7 2.39 8.88 -15.80
C GLU A 7 2.59 7.89 -14.65
N TYR A 8 3.83 7.47 -14.44
CA TYR A 8 4.16 6.55 -13.36
C TYR A 8 5.61 6.67 -12.90
N SER A 9 5.82 6.40 -11.62
CA SER A 9 7.13 6.19 -11.02
C SER A 9 7.31 4.72 -10.69
N ARG A 10 8.48 4.17 -10.99
CA ARG A 10 8.86 2.79 -10.58
C ARG A 10 9.61 2.84 -9.26
N GLU A 11 9.46 1.79 -8.45
CA GLU A 11 10.21 1.61 -7.21
C GLU A 11 10.18 2.88 -6.33
N TYR A 12 9.01 3.50 -6.24
CA TYR A 12 8.84 4.80 -5.62
C TYR A 12 8.90 4.68 -4.10
N GLU A 13 9.77 5.45 -3.46
CA GLU A 13 9.87 5.51 -2.00
C GLU A 13 8.82 6.47 -1.43
N MET A 14 7.94 5.94 -0.58
CA MET A 14 6.94 6.71 0.12
C MET A 14 7.35 6.92 1.58
N LEU A 15 7.36 8.17 2.02
CA LEU A 15 7.70 8.58 3.39
C LEU A 15 6.54 8.30 4.34
N ILE A 16 6.82 7.62 5.44
CA ILE A 16 5.83 7.29 6.46
C ILE A 16 5.97 8.25 7.63
N PHE A 17 4.86 8.88 7.98
CA PHE A 17 4.77 9.77 9.12
C PHE A 17 3.85 9.21 10.20
N TYR A 18 4.26 9.35 11.46
CA TYR A 18 3.44 9.04 12.63
C TYR A 18 3.45 10.24 13.57
N ILE A 19 2.27 10.84 13.81
CA ILE A 19 2.10 12.03 14.65
C ILE A 19 3.05 13.18 14.20
N GLY A 20 3.28 13.30 12.90
CA GLY A 20 4.16 14.33 12.33
C GLY A 20 5.64 13.96 12.29
N ASP A 21 6.07 12.89 12.96
CA ASP A 21 7.44 12.41 12.91
C ASP A 21 7.63 11.42 11.75
N HIS A 22 8.70 11.60 10.97
CA HIS A 22 9.10 10.63 9.97
C HIS A 22 9.68 9.38 10.65
N ILE A 23 9.08 8.23 10.35
CA ILE A 23 9.43 6.94 11.00
C ILE A 23 10.06 5.92 10.03
N GLY A 24 10.19 6.27 8.74
CA GLY A 24 10.84 5.45 7.73
C GLY A 24 10.17 5.55 6.36
N THR A 25 10.69 4.77 5.42
CA THR A 25 10.19 4.71 4.04
C THR A 25 9.64 3.33 3.71
N ARG A 26 8.70 3.28 2.75
CA ARG A 26 8.30 2.04 2.09
C ARG A 26 8.34 2.24 0.59
N ARG A 27 8.98 1.31 -0.10
CA ARG A 27 9.02 1.29 -1.56
C ARG A 27 7.80 0.57 -2.15
N VAL A 28 7.09 1.24 -3.06
CA VAL A 28 6.05 0.64 -3.91
C VAL A 28 6.62 0.34 -5.30
N ASP A 29 6.19 -0.74 -5.94
CA ASP A 29 6.68 -1.13 -7.25
C ASP A 29 6.32 -0.11 -8.34
N PHE A 30 5.08 0.39 -8.33
CA PHE A 30 4.69 1.52 -9.16
C PHE A 30 3.77 2.50 -8.41
N PHE A 31 4.02 3.78 -8.62
CA PHE A 31 3.10 4.86 -8.23
C PHE A 31 2.61 5.57 -9.48
N VAL A 32 1.32 5.46 -9.75
CA VAL A 32 0.71 5.84 -11.04
C VAL A 32 -0.16 7.07 -10.84
N GLU A 33 0.00 8.07 -11.70
CA GLU A 33 -0.82 9.30 -11.73
C GLU A 33 -0.90 10.03 -10.38
N GLU A 34 0.14 9.85 -9.55
CA GLU A 34 0.22 10.30 -8.15
C GLU A 34 -1.01 9.91 -7.28
N LYS A 35 -1.72 8.84 -7.66
CA LYS A 35 -3.02 8.47 -7.09
C LYS A 35 -3.13 6.99 -6.74
N VAL A 36 -2.46 6.14 -7.49
CA VAL A 36 -2.62 4.68 -7.38
C VAL A 36 -1.30 4.02 -7.03
N MET A 37 -1.29 3.36 -5.88
CA MET A 37 -0.21 2.47 -5.46
C MET A 37 -0.38 1.09 -6.13
N VAL A 38 0.63 0.58 -6.81
CA VAL A 38 0.61 -0.77 -7.39
C VAL A 38 1.72 -1.61 -6.76
N GLU A 39 1.35 -2.75 -6.19
CA GLU A 39 2.28 -3.72 -5.62
C GLU A 39 2.22 -5.05 -6.39
N LEU A 40 3.38 -5.56 -6.76
CA LEU A 40 3.55 -6.85 -7.40
C LEU A 40 3.84 -7.92 -6.34
N LYS A 41 3.27 -9.10 -6.53
CA LYS A 41 3.50 -10.29 -5.69
C LYS A 41 3.80 -11.49 -6.58
N ALA A 42 4.51 -12.46 -6.03
CA ALA A 42 4.74 -13.76 -6.62
C ALA A 42 4.49 -14.84 -5.56
N VAL A 43 3.23 -14.97 -5.13
CA VAL A 43 2.82 -15.91 -4.08
C VAL A 43 1.82 -16.93 -4.63
N VAL A 44 1.80 -18.11 -4.03
CA VAL A 44 0.88 -19.20 -4.42
C VAL A 44 -0.59 -18.82 -4.18
N GLN A 45 -0.84 -17.96 -3.19
CA GLN A 45 -2.18 -17.44 -2.89
C GLN A 45 -2.09 -16.02 -2.34
N LEU A 46 -2.96 -15.14 -2.83
CA LEU A 46 -3.10 -13.79 -2.29
C LEU A 46 -3.95 -13.79 -1.00
N GLU A 47 -3.29 -13.98 0.14
CA GLU A 47 -3.92 -13.99 1.46
C GLU A 47 -4.39 -12.60 1.93
N ASP A 48 -5.21 -12.57 3.00
CA ASP A 48 -5.75 -11.34 3.59
C ASP A 48 -4.69 -10.43 4.22
N ILE A 49 -3.53 -10.97 4.62
CA ILE A 49 -2.45 -10.20 5.23
C ILE A 49 -1.87 -9.14 4.26
N PRO A 50 -1.43 -9.48 3.02
CA PRO A 50 -1.05 -8.49 2.01
C PRO A 50 -2.12 -7.43 1.73
N ILE A 51 -3.39 -7.83 1.74
CA ILE A 51 -4.53 -6.93 1.47
C ILE A 51 -4.68 -5.91 2.60
N ALA A 52 -4.67 -6.37 3.85
CA ALA A 52 -4.73 -5.51 5.02
C ALA A 52 -3.55 -4.53 5.08
N GLN A 53 -2.37 -4.98 4.67
CA GLN A 53 -1.18 -4.13 4.58
C GLN A 53 -1.33 -3.03 3.53
N ALA A 54 -1.81 -3.39 2.34
CA ALA A 54 -2.08 -2.41 1.29
C ALA A 54 -3.07 -1.34 1.78
N ILE A 55 -4.14 -1.75 2.47
CA ILE A 55 -5.11 -0.82 3.07
C ILE A 55 -4.46 0.10 4.11
N ASN A 56 -3.60 -0.44 4.99
CA ASN A 56 -2.89 0.36 5.98
C ASN A 56 -1.96 1.39 5.32
N TYR A 57 -1.31 1.04 4.21
CA TYR A 57 -0.50 1.97 3.44
C TYR A 57 -1.34 3.05 2.77
N LEU A 58 -2.49 2.70 2.17
CA LEU A 58 -3.43 3.70 1.65
C LEU A 58 -3.84 4.71 2.74
N GLU A 59 -4.08 4.24 3.97
CA GLU A 59 -4.36 5.12 5.11
C GLU A 59 -3.18 6.01 5.47
N ALA A 60 -1.98 5.45 5.58
CA ALA A 60 -0.76 6.18 5.95
C ALA A 60 -0.38 7.27 4.94
N TYR A 61 -0.55 7.00 3.64
CA TYR A 61 -0.19 7.93 2.56
C TYR A 61 -1.35 8.81 2.09
N GLY A 62 -2.54 8.62 2.66
CA GLY A 62 -3.72 9.38 2.24
C GLY A 62 -4.22 9.02 0.83
N LEU A 63 -3.85 7.86 0.30
CA LEU A 63 -4.30 7.37 -1.00
C LEU A 63 -5.66 6.66 -0.87
N ASP A 64 -6.47 6.71 -1.93
CA ASP A 64 -7.79 6.07 -1.93
C ASP A 64 -7.76 4.65 -2.51
N ILE A 65 -6.82 4.38 -3.42
CA ILE A 65 -6.82 3.19 -4.27
C ILE A 65 -5.43 2.56 -4.30
N GLY A 66 -5.41 1.23 -4.16
CA GLY A 66 -4.25 0.40 -4.42
C GLY A 66 -4.61 -0.78 -5.31
N LEU A 67 -3.62 -1.31 -6.02
CA LEU A 67 -3.75 -2.48 -6.87
C LEU A 67 -2.68 -3.51 -6.47
N LEU A 68 -3.11 -4.69 -6.08
CA LEU A 68 -2.25 -5.84 -5.88
C LEU A 68 -2.31 -6.71 -7.14
N ILE A 69 -1.16 -7.07 -7.69
CA ILE A 69 -1.05 -7.96 -8.85
C ILE A 69 -0.17 -9.14 -8.46
N ASN A 70 -0.71 -10.36 -8.53
CA ASN A 70 -0.02 -11.59 -8.17
C ASN A 70 0.29 -12.42 -9.43
N PHE A 71 1.59 -12.72 -9.60
CA PHE A 71 2.15 -13.55 -10.67
C PHE A 71 2.59 -14.93 -10.19
N GLY A 72 2.40 -15.27 -8.91
CA GLY A 72 2.87 -16.54 -8.33
C GLY A 72 1.94 -17.73 -8.61
N THR A 73 0.85 -17.50 -9.32
CA THR A 73 -0.18 -18.48 -9.69
C THR A 73 -0.12 -18.82 -11.18
N THR A 74 -0.82 -19.86 -11.60
CA THR A 74 -0.90 -20.27 -13.01
C THR A 74 -1.56 -19.24 -13.92
N SER A 75 -2.39 -18.37 -13.37
CA SER A 75 -2.99 -17.22 -14.04
C SER A 75 -2.70 -15.93 -13.27
N LEU A 76 -2.76 -14.80 -13.97
CA LEU A 76 -2.64 -13.48 -13.34
C LEU A 76 -3.81 -13.24 -12.38
N GLU A 77 -3.51 -13.02 -11.12
CA GLU A 77 -4.49 -12.58 -10.13
C GLU A 77 -4.31 -11.09 -9.83
N PHE A 78 -5.40 -10.36 -9.64
CA PHE A 78 -5.32 -8.97 -9.20
C PHE A 78 -6.44 -8.62 -8.24
N LYS A 79 -6.15 -7.70 -7.32
CA LYS A 79 -7.12 -7.19 -6.35
C LYS A 79 -7.00 -5.68 -6.22
N ARG A 80 -8.10 -4.99 -6.54
CA ARG A 80 -8.25 -3.57 -6.21
C ARG A 80 -8.59 -3.45 -4.74
N VAL A 81 -7.76 -2.72 -4.01
CA VAL A 81 -8.01 -2.33 -2.63
C VAL A 81 -8.40 -0.86 -2.58
N SER A 82 -9.31 -0.54 -1.67
CA SER A 82 -9.76 0.83 -1.45
C SER A 82 -9.64 1.16 0.01
N LYS A 83 -9.22 2.38 0.31
CA LYS A 83 -9.25 2.91 1.67
C LYS A 83 -10.69 2.79 2.22
N PRO A 84 -10.89 2.17 3.39
CA PRO A 84 -12.22 2.04 3.96
C PRO A 84 -12.80 3.43 4.21
N LYS A 85 -14.02 3.67 3.71
CA LYS A 85 -14.77 4.91 3.99
C LYS A 85 -14.90 5.05 5.50
N THR A 86 -14.14 5.98 6.06
CA THR A 86 -14.00 6.10 7.50
C THR A 86 -15.34 6.50 8.10
N ILE A 87 -15.93 5.65 8.94
CA ILE A 87 -16.89 6.08 9.96
C ILE A 87 -16.07 6.97 10.91
N LYS A 88 -16.47 8.24 11.06
CA LYS A 88 -15.81 9.22 11.94
C LYS A 88 -15.54 8.55 13.31
N LEU A 89 -14.29 8.58 13.77
CA LEU A 89 -13.71 8.00 15.01
C LEU A 89 -12.83 6.74 14.80
N LYS A 90 -11.77 6.83 14.00
CA LYS A 90 -10.60 5.96 14.23
C LYS A 90 -9.82 6.50 15.42
N SER A 91 -9.71 5.71 16.49
CA SER A 91 -9.03 6.12 17.72
C SER A 91 -7.52 6.26 17.52
N ARG A 92 -6.83 7.01 18.40
CA ARG A 92 -5.35 7.08 18.43
C ARG A 92 -4.70 5.69 18.38
N ARG A 93 -5.28 4.69 19.06
CA ARG A 93 -4.78 3.30 19.06
C ARG A 93 -4.73 2.68 17.66
N HIS A 94 -5.70 2.96 16.79
CA HIS A 94 -5.74 2.43 15.43
C HIS A 94 -4.52 2.91 14.62
N PHE A 95 -4.24 4.22 14.67
CA PHE A 95 -3.08 4.80 14.00
C PHE A 95 -1.76 4.30 14.59
N THR A 96 -1.70 4.11 15.91
CA THR A 96 -0.53 3.51 16.57
C THR A 96 -0.29 2.08 16.11
N ILE A 97 -1.34 1.25 15.95
CA ILE A 97 -1.20 -0.13 15.44
C ILE A 97 -0.69 -0.14 14.00
N ILE A 98 -1.21 0.75 13.14
CA ILE A 98 -0.71 0.90 11.77
C ILE A 98 0.77 1.28 11.78
N ALA A 99 1.16 2.31 12.54
CA ALA A 99 2.54 2.75 12.63
C ALA A 99 3.46 1.63 13.14
N ILE A 100 3.07 0.92 14.21
CA ILE A 100 3.83 -0.22 14.75
C ILE A 100 3.96 -1.33 13.70
N SER A 101 2.86 -1.70 13.03
CA SER A 101 2.87 -2.72 11.97
C SER A 101 3.77 -2.34 10.81
N ILE A 102 3.88 -1.05 10.49
CA ILE A 102 4.74 -0.56 9.42
C ILE A 102 6.21 -0.57 9.88
N ILE A 103 6.51 -0.08 11.09
CA ILE A 103 7.86 -0.07 11.68
C ILE A 103 8.42 -1.50 11.77
N LEU A 104 7.62 -2.46 12.27
CA LEU A 104 8.04 -3.87 12.37
C LEU A 104 8.43 -4.47 11.02
N LYS A 105 7.81 -4.04 9.92
CA LYS A 105 8.12 -4.52 8.55
C LYS A 105 9.25 -3.77 7.86
N ILE A 106 9.70 -2.66 8.43
CA ILE A 106 10.91 -1.96 7.96
C ILE A 106 12.15 -2.58 8.60
N ILE A 107 12.02 -3.13 9.82
CA ILE A 107 13.13 -3.68 10.61
C ILE A 107 13.40 -5.16 10.30
N VAL A 108 12.41 -5.92 9.82
CA VAL A 108 12.47 -7.37 9.52
C VAL A 108 12.34 -7.60 8.02
#